data_AF-A0A819VEL3-F1
#
_entry.id   AF-A0A819VEL3-F1
#
_cell.length_a   1.000
_cell.length_b   1.000
_cell.length_c   1.000
_cell.angle_alpha   90.00
_cell.angle_beta   90.00
_cell.angle_gamma   90.00
#
_symmetry.space_group_name_H-M   'P 1'
#
loop_
_entity.id
_entity.type
_entity.pdbx_description
1 polymer ?
#
loop_
_entity_poly.entity_id
_entity_poly.type
_entity_poly.pdbx_seq_one_letter_code
_entity_poly.pdbx_strand_id
1 'polypeptide(L)'
;MTGDLDGSIQYKQKALDIKAQAAHKSGAIPPRILVPDSTMGTKKSKSGVVSSSSNNMYADIEQRIAQVTDSTHLSFDSTQIHKASREAKMMAVAWIMVCKFDCRLYGGFVRDWIVGHFIGRPKNKTVDQWIQYDNSTAHLHPEIVPADLDCYLPAHGLSDIDEILDELGKLQMTVNVHRDQWRYLLFVDQNTPTGPFTIDLIIPHIGIHKYDRIDFDFRLTIAIFVTF
;
A
#
# COMPACT_ATOMS: atom_id res chain seq x y z
N MET A 1 6.48 47.34 -17.98
CA MET A 1 6.62 45.90 -17.71
C MET A 1 5.40 45.48 -16.90
N THR A 2 4.35 45.01 -17.57
CA THR A 2 3.13 44.50 -16.95
C THR A 2 2.65 43.34 -17.81
N GLY A 3 2.69 42.13 -17.28
CA GLY A 3 2.20 40.93 -17.93
C GLY A 3 2.51 39.72 -17.06
N ASP A 4 1.53 38.82 -16.95
CA ASP A 4 1.61 37.48 -16.34
C ASP A 4 1.15 37.36 -14.87
N LEU A 5 -0.11 37.72 -14.61
CA LEU A 5 -0.89 37.21 -13.48
C LEU A 5 -2.14 36.40 -13.90
N ASP A 6 -2.37 36.20 -15.19
CA ASP A 6 -3.66 35.68 -15.71
C ASP A 6 -3.71 34.13 -15.81
N GLY A 7 -2.55 33.45 -15.78
CA GLY A 7 -2.49 31.99 -15.92
C GLY A 7 -2.99 31.21 -14.70
N SER A 8 -2.71 31.67 -13.48
CA SER A 8 -2.98 30.89 -12.26
C SER A 8 -4.47 30.81 -11.90
N ILE A 9 -5.27 31.78 -12.33
CA ILE A 9 -6.71 31.85 -12.05
C ILE A 9 -7.48 30.88 -12.95
N GLN A 10 -7.05 30.72 -14.20
CA GLN A 10 -7.69 29.79 -15.15
C GLN A 10 -7.55 28.32 -14.73
N TYR A 11 -6.43 27.91 -14.13
CA TYR A 11 -6.25 26.52 -13.67
C TYR A 11 -7.07 26.18 -12.42
N LYS A 12 -7.23 27.14 -11.50
CA LYS A 12 -8.06 26.94 -10.29
C LYS A 12 -9.55 26.84 -10.63
N GLN A 13 -10.02 27.65 -11.58
CA GLN A 13 -11.42 27.59 -12.02
C GLN A 13 -11.73 26.28 -12.74
N LYS A 14 -10.83 25.80 -13.60
CA LYS A 14 -10.99 24.54 -14.35
C LYS A 14 -10.99 23.31 -13.42
N ALA A 15 -10.25 23.34 -12.31
CA ALA A 15 -10.25 22.28 -11.31
C ALA A 15 -11.56 22.23 -10.48
N LEU A 16 -12.17 23.39 -10.21
CA LEU A 16 -13.46 23.49 -9.53
C LEU A 16 -14.61 23.00 -10.42
N ASP A 17 -14.58 23.32 -11.71
CA ASP A 17 -15.62 22.89 -12.68
C ASP A 17 -15.59 21.36 -12.91
N ILE A 18 -14.41 20.73 -12.87
CA ILE A 18 -14.26 19.26 -12.96
C ILE A 18 -14.83 18.58 -11.70
N LYS A 19 -14.61 19.15 -10.50
CA LYS A 19 -15.18 18.63 -9.25
C LYS A 19 -16.71 18.77 -9.22
N ALA A 20 -17.26 19.87 -9.74
CA ALA A 20 -18.71 20.07 -9.83
C ALA A 20 -19.38 19.09 -10.82
N GLN A 21 -18.71 18.76 -11.93
CA GLN A 21 -19.22 17.78 -12.91
C GLN A 21 -19.14 16.32 -12.41
N ALA A 22 -18.17 16.00 -11.54
CA ALA A 22 -18.08 14.68 -10.91
C ALA A 22 -19.18 14.44 -9.86
N ALA A 23 -19.53 15.49 -9.09
CA ALA A 23 -20.58 15.40 -8.06
C ALA A 23 -22.00 15.22 -8.65
N HIS A 24 -22.23 15.64 -9.90
CA HIS A 24 -23.53 15.48 -10.57
C HIS A 24 -23.75 14.11 -11.22
N LYS A 25 -22.71 13.24 -11.30
CA LYS A 25 -22.77 11.92 -11.96
C LYS A 25 -22.68 10.73 -11.02
N SER A 26 -22.36 10.92 -9.73
CA SER A 26 -22.33 9.82 -8.76
C SER A 26 -23.68 9.70 -8.03
N GLY A 27 -24.68 9.15 -8.71
CA GLY A 27 -25.72 8.37 -8.01
C GLY A 27 -25.06 7.10 -7.48
N ALA A 28 -24.30 7.22 -6.39
CA ALA A 28 -23.52 6.13 -5.83
C ALA A 28 -24.46 5.10 -5.20
N ILE A 29 -24.68 4.00 -5.90
CA ILE A 29 -25.19 2.77 -5.32
C ILE A 29 -24.09 2.24 -4.39
N PRO A 30 -24.34 2.03 -3.10
CA PRO A 30 -23.33 1.48 -2.20
C PRO A 30 -22.91 0.07 -2.65
N PRO A 31 -21.65 -0.34 -2.41
CA PRO A 31 -21.18 -1.66 -2.81
C PRO A 31 -22.02 -2.74 -2.14
N ARG A 32 -22.70 -3.54 -2.97
CA ARG A 32 -23.53 -4.66 -2.55
C ARG A 32 -22.59 -5.79 -2.14
N ILE A 33 -22.39 -5.97 -0.83
CA ILE A 33 -21.79 -7.18 -0.27
C ILE A 33 -22.74 -8.33 -0.59
N LEU A 34 -22.31 -9.26 -1.44
CA LEU A 34 -23.02 -10.51 -1.67
C LEU A 34 -22.83 -11.40 -0.43
N VAL A 35 -23.77 -11.31 0.50
CA VAL A 35 -23.93 -12.32 1.55
C VAL A 35 -24.65 -13.52 0.91
N PRO A 36 -24.18 -14.77 1.09
CA PRO A 36 -24.91 -15.94 0.61
C PRO A 36 -26.24 -16.09 1.37
N ASP A 37 -27.33 -16.20 0.61
CA ASP A 37 -28.69 -16.45 1.11
C ASP A 37 -28.73 -17.75 1.93
N SER A 38 -28.99 -17.64 3.23
CA SER A 38 -29.36 -18.78 4.07
C SER A 38 -30.88 -18.88 4.16
N THR A 39 -31.49 -19.62 3.24
CA THR A 39 -32.87 -20.10 3.41
C THR A 39 -32.96 -21.62 3.36
N MET A 40 -33.35 -22.16 4.52
CA MET A 40 -34.09 -23.39 4.82
C MET A 40 -33.55 -24.76 4.37
N GLY A 41 -33.26 -25.58 5.39
CA GLY A 41 -33.19 -27.04 5.27
C GLY A 41 -32.92 -27.71 6.62
N THR A 42 -33.90 -27.75 7.52
CA THR A 42 -33.83 -28.54 8.76
C THR A 42 -33.64 -30.03 8.46
N LYS A 43 -32.47 -30.59 8.76
CA LYS A 43 -32.34 -32.00 9.17
C LYS A 43 -31.30 -32.12 10.29
N LYS A 44 -31.78 -32.57 11.45
CA LYS A 44 -30.99 -33.04 12.61
C LYS A 44 -29.89 -33.99 12.15
N SER A 45 -28.64 -33.73 12.51
CA SER A 45 -27.62 -34.76 12.75
C SER A 45 -26.43 -34.17 13.51
N LYS A 46 -26.23 -34.71 14.72
CA LYS A 46 -25.01 -34.77 15.54
C LYS A 46 -24.21 -33.48 15.74
N SER A 47 -24.37 -32.96 16.96
CA SER A 47 -23.41 -32.15 17.71
C SER A 47 -21.95 -32.56 17.41
N GLY A 48 -21.28 -31.73 16.62
CA GLY A 48 -19.83 -31.66 16.53
C GLY A 48 -19.44 -30.29 17.10
N VAL A 49 -18.74 -30.31 18.23
CA VAL A 49 -18.16 -29.11 18.85
C VAL A 49 -17.05 -28.60 17.93
N VAL A 50 -17.39 -27.69 17.02
CA VAL A 50 -16.45 -26.88 16.24
C VAL A 50 -17.14 -25.52 16.03
N SER A 51 -16.58 -24.40 16.53
CA SER A 51 -16.71 -23.06 15.88
C SER A 51 -16.36 -21.84 16.74
N SER A 52 -15.99 -21.92 18.03
CA SER A 52 -15.64 -20.70 18.77
C SER A 52 -14.27 -20.09 18.38
N SER A 53 -13.29 -20.91 17.97
CA SER A 53 -11.96 -20.41 17.60
C SER A 53 -11.92 -19.79 16.20
N SER A 54 -12.65 -20.37 15.24
CA SER A 54 -12.67 -19.87 13.85
C SER A 54 -13.36 -18.52 13.73
N ASN A 55 -14.47 -18.30 14.46
CA ASN A 55 -15.18 -17.01 14.43
C ASN A 55 -14.33 -15.87 15.00
N ASN A 56 -13.51 -16.15 16.02
CA ASN A 56 -12.60 -15.14 16.59
C ASN A 56 -11.45 -14.78 15.64
N MET A 57 -10.94 -15.74 14.88
CA MET A 57 -9.86 -15.51 13.91
C MET A 57 -10.31 -14.59 12.76
N TYR A 58 -11.51 -14.81 12.21
CA TYR A 58 -12.02 -13.96 11.12
C TYR A 58 -12.31 -12.53 11.62
N ALA A 59 -12.91 -12.38 12.80
CA ALA A 59 -13.17 -11.07 13.39
C ALA A 59 -11.88 -10.27 13.64
N ASP A 60 -10.81 -10.94 14.07
CA ASP A 60 -9.49 -10.35 14.29
C ASP A 60 -8.82 -9.88 12.98
N ILE A 61 -8.95 -10.67 11.91
CA ILE A 61 -8.50 -10.28 10.56
C ILE A 61 -9.31 -9.08 10.05
N GLU A 62 -10.64 -9.12 10.17
CA GLU A 62 -11.52 -8.02 9.77
C GLU A 62 -11.19 -6.72 10.51
N GLN A 63 -10.89 -6.81 11.81
CA GLN A 63 -10.47 -5.67 12.61
C GLN A 63 -9.16 -5.08 12.08
N ARG A 64 -8.15 -5.90 11.74
CA ARG A 64 -6.89 -5.40 11.15
C ARG A 64 -7.08 -4.82 9.76
N ILE A 65 -7.98 -5.39 8.95
CA ILE A 65 -8.35 -4.80 7.65
C ILE A 65 -8.95 -3.41 7.89
N ALA A 66 -9.92 -3.30 8.80
CA ALA A 66 -10.58 -2.04 9.13
C ALA A 66 -9.57 -0.96 9.59
N GLN A 67 -8.56 -1.32 10.39
CA GLN A 67 -7.50 -0.40 10.82
C GLN A 67 -6.73 0.25 9.65
N VAL A 68 -6.64 -0.44 8.51
CA VAL A 68 -5.89 0.03 7.33
C VAL A 68 -6.82 0.65 6.28
N THR A 69 -8.08 0.21 6.19
CA THR A 69 -9.00 0.63 5.12
C THR A 69 -10.04 1.67 5.55
N ASP A 70 -10.33 1.79 6.85
CA ASP A 70 -11.35 2.70 7.33
C ASP A 70 -10.79 4.12 7.56
N SER A 71 -11.17 5.03 6.67
CA SER A 71 -10.82 6.45 6.74
C SER A 71 -11.29 7.17 8.01
N THR A 72 -12.25 6.60 8.74
CA THR A 72 -12.82 7.18 9.96
C THR A 72 -12.17 6.64 11.24
N HIS A 73 -11.39 5.55 11.14
CA HIS A 73 -10.96 4.76 12.29
C HIS A 73 -9.62 5.19 12.90
N LEU A 74 -8.97 6.20 12.32
CA LEU A 74 -7.63 6.58 12.74
C LEU A 74 -7.60 7.78 13.69
N SER A 75 -7.36 7.48 14.97
CA SER A 75 -6.78 8.40 15.93
C SER A 75 -5.31 8.05 16.19
N PHE A 76 -4.49 7.82 15.15
CA PHE A 76 -3.05 7.81 15.40
C PHE A 76 -2.67 9.21 15.88
N ASP A 77 -2.36 9.31 17.17
CA ASP A 77 -1.76 10.50 17.72
C ASP A 77 -0.39 10.64 17.04
N SER A 78 -0.36 11.46 15.98
CA SER A 78 0.84 11.78 15.22
C SER A 78 1.98 12.25 16.12
N THR A 79 1.68 12.76 17.31
CA THR A 79 2.69 13.17 18.29
C THR A 79 3.41 12.01 18.96
N GLN A 80 2.87 10.79 18.92
CA GLN A 80 3.44 9.60 19.59
C GLN A 80 3.86 8.48 18.64
N ILE A 81 3.41 8.51 17.39
CA ILE A 81 3.69 7.43 16.42
C ILE A 81 5.20 7.19 16.20
N HIS A 82 6.03 8.23 16.36
CA HIS A 82 7.49 8.11 16.25
C HIS A 82 8.11 7.17 17.30
N LYS A 83 7.45 6.99 18.45
CA LYS A 83 7.83 6.04 19.53
C LYS A 83 7.11 4.70 19.45
N ALA A 84 6.14 4.57 18.54
CA ALA A 84 5.35 3.35 18.41
C ALA A 84 6.19 2.19 17.85
N SER A 85 5.68 0.96 17.99
CA SER A 85 6.35 -0.20 17.41
C SER A 85 6.44 -0.09 15.90
N ARG A 86 7.39 -0.81 15.30
CA ARG A 86 7.53 -0.93 13.85
C ARG A 86 6.23 -1.31 13.16
N GLU A 87 5.50 -2.26 13.72
CA GLU A 87 4.23 -2.76 13.16
C GLU A 87 3.14 -1.68 13.23
N ALA A 88 3.09 -0.90 14.32
CA ALA A 88 2.18 0.25 14.42
C ALA A 88 2.51 1.34 13.40
N LYS A 89 3.81 1.61 13.16
CA LYS A 89 4.26 2.51 12.10
C LYS A 89 3.88 1.99 10.72
N MET A 90 4.11 0.70 10.43
CA MET A 90 3.70 0.07 9.17
C MET A 90 2.19 0.15 8.96
N MET A 91 1.38 -0.05 10.01
CA MET A 91 -0.07 0.13 9.93
C MET A 91 -0.46 1.58 9.62
N ALA A 92 0.19 2.56 10.26
CA ALA A 92 -0.06 3.97 9.97
C ALA A 92 0.30 4.35 8.52
N VAL A 93 1.44 3.85 8.02
CA VAL A 93 1.83 4.02 6.62
C VAL A 93 0.83 3.35 5.69
N ALA A 94 0.45 2.09 5.96
CA ALA A 94 -0.50 1.35 5.15
C ALA A 94 -1.83 2.10 5.03
N TRP A 95 -2.34 2.65 6.14
CA TRP A 95 -3.55 3.47 6.14
C TRP A 95 -3.38 4.75 5.30
N ILE A 96 -2.25 5.46 5.42
CA ILE A 96 -1.98 6.65 4.59
C ILE A 96 -2.03 6.25 3.10
N MET A 97 -1.33 5.18 2.74
CA MET A 97 -1.25 4.73 1.34
C MET A 97 -2.64 4.38 0.80
N VAL A 98 -3.44 3.63 1.55
CA VAL A 98 -4.77 3.19 1.12
C VAL A 98 -5.79 4.33 1.15
N CYS A 99 -5.93 5.02 2.28
CA CYS A 99 -7.03 5.97 2.49
C CYS A 99 -6.75 7.37 1.92
N LYS A 100 -5.49 7.82 1.88
CA LYS A 100 -5.14 9.15 1.34
C LYS A 100 -4.70 9.08 -0.12
N PHE A 101 -3.92 8.07 -0.48
CA PHE A 101 -3.30 7.97 -1.81
C PHE A 101 -3.95 6.95 -2.73
N ASP A 102 -5.05 6.31 -2.31
CA ASP A 102 -5.79 5.31 -3.10
C ASP A 102 -4.88 4.18 -3.63
N CYS A 103 -3.84 3.84 -2.87
CA CYS A 103 -2.93 2.76 -3.20
C CYS A 103 -3.57 1.42 -2.90
N ARG A 104 -3.20 0.41 -3.68
CA ARG A 104 -3.54 -0.99 -3.37
C ARG A 104 -2.36 -1.66 -2.67
N LEU A 105 -2.62 -2.18 -1.48
CA LEU A 105 -1.62 -2.85 -0.65
C LEU A 105 -1.63 -4.37 -0.91
N TYR A 106 -0.45 -4.95 -1.10
CA TYR A 106 -0.27 -6.38 -1.34
C TYR A 106 0.92 -6.94 -0.54
N GLY A 107 1.22 -8.22 -0.74
CA GLY A 107 2.50 -8.80 -0.38
C GLY A 107 2.65 -9.22 1.09
N GLY A 108 3.87 -9.09 1.60
CA GLY A 108 4.31 -9.62 2.88
C GLY A 108 3.49 -9.08 4.05
N PHE A 109 3.27 -7.77 4.12
CA PHE A 109 2.47 -7.18 5.20
C PHE A 109 1.03 -7.71 5.27
N VAL A 110 0.36 -7.87 4.12
CA VAL A 110 -1.02 -8.40 4.09
C VAL A 110 -1.05 -9.85 4.55
N ARG A 111 -0.19 -10.70 3.96
CA ARG A 111 -0.16 -12.13 4.28
C ARG A 111 0.30 -12.36 5.73
N ASP A 112 1.39 -11.73 6.12
CA ASP A 112 2.10 -12.07 7.34
C ASP A 112 1.52 -11.36 8.55
N TRP A 113 1.14 -10.07 8.45
CA TRP A 113 0.62 -9.30 9.58
C TRP A 113 -0.90 -9.22 9.60
N ILE A 114 -1.56 -8.83 8.50
CA ILE A 114 -3.03 -8.68 8.48
C ILE A 114 -3.71 -10.05 8.60
N VAL A 115 -3.32 -11.02 7.79
CA VAL A 115 -3.93 -12.36 7.81
C VAL A 115 -3.29 -13.25 8.88
N GLY A 116 -1.96 -13.34 8.89
CA GLY A 116 -1.21 -14.27 9.73
C GLY A 116 -0.92 -13.80 11.15
N HIS A 117 -0.97 -12.49 11.43
CA HIS A 117 -0.59 -11.90 12.71
C HIS A 117 0.83 -12.31 13.19
N PHE A 118 1.75 -12.53 12.25
CA PHE A 118 3.13 -12.95 12.51
C PHE A 118 4.05 -11.75 12.72
N ILE A 119 4.89 -11.85 13.77
CA ILE A 119 6.05 -10.96 13.99
C ILE A 119 7.30 -11.82 14.06
N GLY A 120 8.22 -11.55 13.15
CA GLY A 120 9.55 -12.16 13.08
C GLY A 120 10.62 -11.12 13.36
N ARG A 121 11.59 -11.45 14.21
CA ARG A 121 12.76 -10.62 14.50
C ARG A 121 13.99 -11.53 14.66
N PRO A 122 15.17 -11.10 14.19
CA PRO A 122 16.38 -11.89 14.37
C PRO A 122 16.79 -11.93 15.85
N LYS A 123 16.97 -13.13 16.41
CA LYS A 123 17.15 -13.33 17.87
C LYS A 123 18.48 -12.80 18.43
N ASN A 124 19.51 -12.71 17.59
CA ASN A 124 20.87 -12.36 17.99
C ASN A 124 21.41 -11.14 17.24
N LYS A 125 20.54 -10.22 16.83
CA LYS A 125 20.92 -9.01 16.12
C LYS A 125 20.27 -7.79 16.74
N THR A 126 21.05 -6.74 16.91
CA THR A 126 20.55 -5.42 17.27
C THR A 126 19.86 -4.78 16.06
N VAL A 127 19.02 -3.77 16.30
CA VAL A 127 18.18 -3.14 15.27
C VAL A 127 19.01 -2.53 14.13
N ASP A 128 20.19 -1.98 14.43
CA ASP A 128 21.15 -1.46 13.45
C ASP A 128 21.72 -2.56 12.53
N GLN A 129 21.64 -3.83 12.96
CA GLN A 129 22.08 -4.99 12.18
C GLN A 129 20.94 -5.65 11.38
N TRP A 130 19.75 -5.05 11.40
CA TRP A 130 18.60 -5.51 10.64
C TRP A 130 18.67 -5.11 9.16
N ILE A 131 19.54 -4.17 8.81
CA ILE A 131 19.87 -3.82 7.43
C ILE A 131 21.17 -4.52 7.04
N GLN A 132 21.11 -5.28 5.96
CA GLN A 132 22.26 -5.91 5.32
C GLN A 132 22.59 -5.15 4.03
N TYR A 133 23.86 -5.08 3.68
CA TYR A 133 24.32 -4.41 2.47
C TYR A 133 25.01 -5.42 1.55
N ASP A 134 24.48 -5.61 0.35
CA ASP A 134 25.10 -6.40 -0.73
C ASP A 134 25.46 -5.45 -1.88
N ASN A 135 26.76 -5.33 -2.19
CA ASN A 135 27.27 -4.45 -3.26
C ASN A 135 26.65 -3.03 -3.24
N SER A 136 26.61 -2.41 -2.06
CA SER A 136 26.00 -1.09 -1.79
C SER A 136 24.47 -1.03 -1.85
N THR A 137 23.79 -2.16 -2.02
CA THR A 137 22.32 -2.26 -1.96
C THR A 137 21.89 -2.68 -0.57
N ALA A 138 21.07 -1.86 0.09
CA ALA A 138 20.50 -2.17 1.39
C ALA A 138 19.33 -3.16 1.25
N HIS A 139 19.25 -4.13 2.16
CA HIS A 139 18.15 -5.10 2.24
C HIS A 139 17.82 -5.38 3.71
N LEU A 140 16.56 -5.65 4.01
CA LEU A 140 16.18 -6.08 5.36
C LEU A 140 16.60 -7.53 5.60
N HIS A 141 16.95 -7.82 6.85
CA HIS A 141 17.25 -9.17 7.29
C HIS A 141 16.04 -10.10 7.03
N PRO A 142 16.23 -11.28 6.43
CA PRO A 142 15.13 -12.14 5.97
C PRO A 142 14.23 -12.70 7.09
N GLU A 143 14.73 -12.72 8.33
CA GLU A 143 13.94 -13.11 9.52
C GLU A 143 12.96 -12.03 10.00
N ILE A 144 13.00 -10.82 9.43
CA ILE A 144 12.09 -9.73 9.80
C ILE A 144 10.75 -9.94 9.10
N VAL A 145 9.69 -10.03 9.90
CA VAL A 145 8.32 -10.23 9.41
C VAL A 145 7.36 -9.34 10.21
N PRO A 146 6.43 -8.61 9.56
CA PRO A 146 6.36 -8.36 8.11
C PRO A 146 7.55 -7.53 7.64
N ALA A 147 8.13 -7.75 6.46
CA ALA A 147 9.34 -7.01 6.03
C ALA A 147 9.00 -5.63 5.44
N ASP A 148 8.03 -5.60 4.54
CA ASP A 148 7.79 -4.53 3.58
C ASP A 148 6.30 -4.25 3.36
N LEU A 149 6.02 -3.08 2.79
CA LEU A 149 4.71 -2.67 2.30
C LEU A 149 4.78 -2.56 0.77
N ASP A 150 4.11 -3.46 0.05
CA ASP A 150 4.01 -3.41 -1.41
C ASP A 150 2.77 -2.62 -1.82
N CYS A 151 2.97 -1.40 -2.34
CA CYS A 151 1.91 -0.46 -2.67
C CYS A 151 1.90 -0.19 -4.18
N TYR A 152 0.80 -0.54 -4.84
CA TYR A 152 0.55 -0.13 -6.21
C TYR A 152 -0.09 1.26 -6.21
N LEU A 153 0.59 2.22 -6.85
CA LEU A 153 0.06 3.56 -7.04
C LEU A 153 -1.13 3.52 -8.03
N PRO A 154 -2.13 4.41 -7.88
CA PRO A 154 -3.26 4.48 -8.80
C PRO A 154 -2.82 4.92 -10.21
N ALA A 155 -3.33 4.28 -11.26
CA ALA A 155 -2.98 4.57 -12.66
C ALA A 155 -3.36 5.99 -13.13
N HIS A 156 -4.27 6.64 -12.42
CA HIS A 156 -4.78 7.98 -12.73
C HIS A 156 -4.24 9.05 -11.79
N GLY A 157 -3.50 8.65 -10.76
CA GLY A 157 -2.80 9.57 -9.87
C GLY A 157 -1.36 9.71 -10.34
N LEU A 158 -0.96 10.93 -10.69
CA LEU A 158 0.43 11.32 -10.47
C LEU A 158 0.58 11.40 -8.95
N SER A 159 0.71 10.25 -8.28
CA SER A 159 1.02 10.25 -6.86
C SER A 159 2.40 10.88 -6.73
N ASP A 160 2.41 12.13 -6.28
CA ASP A 160 3.64 12.86 -6.05
C ASP A 160 4.35 12.17 -4.90
N ILE A 161 5.52 11.60 -5.19
CA ILE A 161 6.36 10.99 -4.15
C ILE A 161 6.64 12.01 -3.05
N ASP A 162 6.72 13.31 -3.39
CA ASP A 162 6.94 14.38 -2.43
C ASP A 162 5.75 14.53 -1.47
N GLU A 163 4.51 14.38 -1.93
CA GLU A 163 3.33 14.38 -1.05
C GLU A 163 3.32 13.18 -0.09
N ILE A 164 3.74 12.01 -0.57
CA ILE A 164 3.88 10.81 0.28
C ILE A 164 4.94 11.08 1.35
N LEU A 165 6.10 11.62 0.96
CA LEU A 165 7.19 11.94 1.89
C LEU A 165 6.77 13.00 2.92
N ASP A 166 5.99 14.00 2.51
CA ASP A 166 5.42 15.01 3.43
C ASP A 166 4.50 14.37 4.47
N GLU A 167 3.64 13.43 4.07
CA GLU A 167 2.77 12.69 4.99
C GLU A 167 3.56 11.82 5.98
N LEU A 168 4.62 11.14 5.51
CA LEU A 168 5.52 10.38 6.38
C LEU A 168 6.31 11.29 7.33
N GLY A 169 6.72 12.47 6.85
CA GLY A 169 7.37 13.51 7.66
C GLY A 169 6.49 14.06 8.77
N LYS A 170 5.17 14.20 8.54
CA LYS A 170 4.20 14.57 9.59
C LYS A 170 4.14 13.56 10.73
N LEU A 171 4.45 12.29 10.45
CA LEU A 171 4.58 11.22 11.45
C LEU A 171 5.98 11.15 12.07
N GLN A 172 6.87 12.09 11.73
CA GLN A 172 8.28 12.13 12.16
C GLN A 172 9.06 10.87 11.80
N MET A 173 8.73 10.25 10.66
CA MET A 173 9.48 9.11 10.13
C MET A 173 10.65 9.60 9.28
N THR A 174 11.78 8.92 9.38
CA THR A 174 12.95 9.17 8.52
C THR A 174 12.86 8.27 7.29
N VAL A 175 13.03 8.83 6.10
CA VAL A 175 12.84 8.07 4.85
C VAL A 175 14.02 8.30 3.91
N ASN A 176 14.66 7.21 3.48
CA ASN A 176 15.66 7.20 2.41
C ASN A 176 15.04 6.62 1.14
N VAL A 177 15.04 7.41 0.07
CA VAL A 177 14.37 7.06 -1.19
C VAL A 177 15.39 6.55 -2.21
N HIS A 178 15.13 5.36 -2.75
CA HIS A 178 15.85 4.79 -3.87
C HIS A 178 14.90 4.66 -5.05
N ARG A 179 15.27 5.24 -6.19
CA ARG A 179 14.46 5.18 -7.42
C ARG A 179 15.03 4.11 -8.34
N ASP A 180 14.21 3.11 -8.66
CA ASP A 180 14.45 2.17 -9.75
C ASP A 180 13.64 2.59 -10.98
N GLN A 181 13.84 1.89 -12.11
CA GLN A 181 13.18 2.23 -13.38
C GLN A 181 11.65 2.25 -13.31
N TRP A 182 11.05 1.39 -12.48
CA TRP A 182 9.60 1.16 -12.44
C TRP A 182 9.00 1.26 -11.02
N ARG A 183 9.80 1.59 -10.00
CA ARG A 183 9.35 1.69 -8.61
C ARG A 183 10.18 2.69 -7.81
N TYR A 184 9.63 3.10 -6.67
CA TYR A 184 10.41 3.73 -5.60
C TYR A 184 10.51 2.77 -4.42
N LEU A 185 11.73 2.48 -3.98
CA LEU A 185 11.99 1.74 -2.76
C LEU A 185 12.33 2.74 -1.65
N LEU A 186 11.46 2.84 -0.65
CA LEU A 186 11.63 3.72 0.49
C LEU A 186 12.10 2.89 1.67
N PHE A 187 13.23 3.26 2.27
CA PHE A 187 13.64 2.72 3.55
C PHE A 187 13.22 3.66 4.65
N VAL A 188 12.32 3.19 5.50
CA VAL A 188 11.80 3.95 6.61
C VAL A 188 12.55 3.58 7.88
N ASP A 189 12.94 4.59 8.64
CA ASP A 189 13.39 4.45 10.02
C ASP A 189 14.65 3.59 10.22
N GLN A 190 15.55 3.62 9.22
CA GLN A 190 16.81 2.87 9.16
C GLN A 190 17.65 2.93 10.43
N ASN A 191 17.72 4.12 11.04
CA ASN A 191 18.58 4.38 12.20
C ASN A 191 17.77 4.56 13.50
N THR A 192 16.52 4.11 13.53
CA THR A 192 15.65 4.28 14.69
C THR A 192 15.63 3.02 15.57
N PRO A 193 15.47 3.16 16.89
CA PRO A 193 15.38 2.00 17.80
C PRO A 193 14.16 1.10 17.55
N THR A 194 13.12 1.61 16.89
CA THR A 194 11.89 0.85 16.60
C THR A 194 12.10 -0.19 15.50
N GLY A 195 13.08 0.05 14.63
CA GLY A 195 13.48 -0.85 13.57
C GLY A 195 12.97 -0.48 12.18
N PRO A 196 13.78 -0.77 11.15
CA PRO A 196 13.49 -0.37 9.77
C PRO A 196 12.42 -1.22 9.11
N PHE A 197 11.73 -0.64 8.15
CA PHE A 197 10.91 -1.37 7.17
C PHE A 197 11.02 -0.70 5.81
N THR A 198 10.59 -1.40 4.77
CA THR A 198 10.61 -0.88 3.40
C THR A 198 9.20 -0.66 2.88
N ILE A 199 9.06 0.30 1.96
CA ILE A 199 7.85 0.49 1.16
C ILE A 199 8.28 0.39 -0.30
N ASP A 200 7.69 -0.55 -1.03
CA ASP A 200 7.84 -0.66 -2.47
C ASP A 200 6.64 0.04 -3.14
N LEU A 201 6.89 1.21 -3.71
CA LEU A 201 5.90 1.97 -4.46
C LEU A 201 6.00 1.58 -5.93
N ILE A 202 5.14 0.67 -6.35
CA ILE A 202 5.09 0.17 -7.71
C ILE A 202 4.31 1.17 -8.55
N ILE A 203 5.02 1.79 -9.50
CA ILE A 203 4.40 2.73 -10.42
C ILE A 203 3.58 1.91 -11.40
N PRO A 204 2.26 2.17 -11.56
CA PRO A 204 1.47 1.53 -12.58
C PRO A 204 2.15 1.86 -13.91
N HIS A 205 2.63 0.83 -14.61
CA HIS A 205 3.12 0.99 -15.96
C HIS A 205 1.99 1.61 -16.78
N ILE A 206 2.07 2.91 -17.04
CA ILE A 206 1.38 3.49 -18.17
C ILE A 206 1.96 2.71 -19.34
N GLY A 207 1.15 1.82 -19.90
CA GLY A 207 1.45 1.13 -21.14
C GLY A 207 1.61 2.19 -22.21
N ILE A 208 2.82 2.73 -22.26
CA ILE A 208 3.41 3.55 -23.28
C ILE A 208 2.67 4.85 -23.58
N HIS A 209 3.46 5.90 -23.79
CA HIS A 209 2.97 7.20 -24.20
C HIS A 209 1.99 7.07 -25.37
N LYS A 210 1.04 8.00 -25.45
CA LYS A 210 0.04 8.26 -26.51
C LYS A 210 0.59 8.27 -27.97
N TYR A 211 1.86 7.94 -28.17
CA TYR A 211 2.61 7.96 -29.43
C TYR A 211 3.34 6.65 -29.77
N ASP A 212 3.58 5.70 -28.86
CA ASP A 212 4.03 4.37 -29.33
C ASP A 212 2.84 3.44 -29.44
N ARG A 213 2.36 3.33 -30.68
CA ARG A 213 1.67 2.12 -31.10
C ARG A 213 2.71 1.01 -31.09
N ILE A 214 2.69 0.13 -30.10
CA ILE A 214 3.17 -1.23 -30.32
C ILE A 214 2.09 -1.89 -31.18
N ASP A 215 2.32 -1.89 -32.49
CA ASP A 215 1.64 -2.83 -33.38
C ASP A 215 2.17 -4.23 -33.03
N PHE A 216 1.36 -5.01 -32.33
CA PHE A 216 1.56 -6.45 -32.30
C PHE A 216 1.23 -7.00 -33.68
N ASP A 217 2.20 -6.98 -34.59
CA ASP A 217 2.12 -7.75 -35.83
C ASP A 217 2.18 -9.23 -35.45
N PHE A 218 1.01 -9.87 -35.42
CA PHE A 218 0.88 -11.32 -35.25
C PHE A 218 1.41 -12.02 -36.51
N ARG A 219 2.72 -11.99 -36.71
CA ARG A 219 3.42 -12.95 -37.56
C ARG A 219 4.30 -13.81 -36.67
N LEU A 220 3.64 -14.83 -36.16
CA LEU A 220 4.24 -16.00 -35.55
C LEU A 220 5.30 -16.59 -36.50
N THR A 221 6.58 -16.42 -36.18
CA THR A 221 7.61 -17.39 -36.55
C THR A 221 8.61 -17.46 -35.41
N ILE A 222 8.39 -18.45 -34.55
CA ILE A 222 9.37 -18.87 -33.55
C ILE A 222 10.53 -19.51 -34.31
N ALA A 223 11.70 -18.88 -34.28
CA ALA A 223 12.97 -19.55 -34.52
C ALA A 223 13.85 -19.30 -33.28
N ILE A 224 13.81 -20.25 -32.36
CA ILE A 224 14.81 -20.35 -31.30
C ILE A 224 16.07 -20.93 -31.95
N PHE A 225 17.15 -20.16 -31.96
CA PHE A 225 18.50 -20.72 -32.03
C PHE A 225 19.31 -20.18 -30.86
N VAL A 226 19.43 -21.01 -29.83
CA VAL A 226 20.55 -20.96 -28.88
C VAL A 226 21.64 -21.82 -29.49
N THR A 227 22.84 -21.25 -29.66
CA THR A 227 24.08 -22.02 -29.59
C THR A 227 25.22 -21.08 -29.21
N PHE A 228 26.08 -21.63 -28.34
CA PHE A 228 27.09 -21.00 -27.49
C PHE A 228 28.15 -20.15 -28.20
#